data_AF-A0A958H6E1-F1
#
_entry.id   AF-A0A958H6E1-F1
#
_cell.length_a   1.000
_cell.length_b   1.000
_cell.length_c   1.000
_cell.angle_alpha   90.00
_cell.angle_beta   90.00
_cell.angle_gamma   90.00
#
_symmetry.space_group_name_H-M   'P 1'
#
loop_
_entity.id
_entity.type
_entity.pdbx_description
1 polymer ?
#
loop_
_entity_poly.entity_id
_entity_poly.type
_entity_poly.pdbx_seq_one_letter_code
_entity_poly.pdbx_strand_id
1 'polypeptide(L)'
;WLAAGGIEWDLPVAEHGYAWGDPWGYITNRTDPATASVTVFMPFEDHLRAEVDVTLRSGEAAFTIQPRIVNPTDKPVDYQFWINAMLAPGPADTVGPELRFLFPTDQVTVHSRGDETLPEQQSALPWPVDNGVDYSRLGNWGEWLGFFERPAAHGPFTGVYDGAADEGMVRVFSPAAAPGSKGFGLGWSDPLDPALYTDDRSAYVELHAGVSPTFWDQAHLEAGETYTWQETWFPVAGIGGVSTADGNGAVYLTPAAGGLAVGLFPRQPVNGRMVLTVDDGELLAEDVTLDPAQPFYQVVEAAGLAAGQRASVTLFDQDGSTVLHYDLILP
;
A
#
# COMPACT_ATOMS: atom_id res chain seq x y z
N TRP A 1 -20.15 -9.84 9.14
CA TRP A 1 -19.07 -8.88 8.92
C TRP A 1 -19.68 -7.49 8.87
N LEU A 2 -18.96 -6.47 9.33
CA LEU A 2 -19.40 -5.08 9.36
C LEU A 2 -18.39 -4.24 8.57
N ALA A 3 -18.82 -3.67 7.44
CA ALA A 3 -18.03 -2.74 6.63
C ALA A 3 -17.93 -1.36 7.32
N ALA A 4 -17.26 -1.29 8.47
CA ALA A 4 -17.20 -0.07 9.29
C ALA A 4 -16.10 0.93 8.87
N GLY A 5 -15.31 0.61 7.85
CA GLY A 5 -14.15 1.39 7.44
C GLY A 5 -12.92 1.19 8.35
N GLY A 6 -11.81 1.82 7.96
CA GLY A 6 -10.54 1.76 8.69
C GLY A 6 -9.67 0.57 8.30
N ILE A 7 -8.96 0.00 9.29
CA ILE A 7 -8.07 -1.16 9.11
C ILE A 7 -8.62 -2.32 9.96
N GLU A 8 -8.97 -3.41 9.29
CA GLU A 8 -9.51 -4.64 9.87
C GLU A 8 -8.40 -5.68 10.10
N TRP A 9 -8.55 -6.50 11.16
CA TRP A 9 -7.66 -7.62 11.49
C TRP A 9 -8.38 -8.95 11.27
N ASP A 10 -8.18 -9.54 10.09
CA ASP A 10 -8.85 -10.76 9.66
C ASP A 10 -8.18 -11.97 10.33
N LEU A 11 -8.80 -12.52 11.38
CA LEU A 11 -8.32 -13.70 12.11
C LEU A 11 -9.51 -14.59 12.52
N PRO A 12 -9.42 -15.93 12.51
CA PRO A 12 -8.29 -16.78 12.09
C PRO A 12 -8.40 -17.33 10.66
N VAL A 13 -9.34 -16.83 9.87
CA VAL A 13 -9.59 -17.24 8.48
C VAL A 13 -9.46 -16.04 7.55
N ALA A 14 -9.25 -16.31 6.25
CA ALA A 14 -9.26 -15.27 5.22
C ALA A 14 -10.59 -14.49 5.21
N GLU A 15 -10.53 -13.32 4.59
CA GLU A 15 -11.69 -12.49 4.25
C GLU A 15 -12.53 -12.12 5.48
N HIS A 16 -12.12 -11.03 6.13
CA HIS A 16 -12.74 -10.45 7.34
C HIS A 16 -12.56 -11.23 8.63
N GLY A 17 -12.31 -12.54 8.54
CA GLY A 17 -12.16 -13.40 9.71
C GLY A 17 -13.40 -13.40 10.62
N TYR A 18 -13.17 -13.76 11.89
CA TYR A 18 -14.17 -13.76 12.94
C TYR A 18 -13.85 -12.79 14.07
N ALA A 19 -12.59 -12.34 14.18
CA ALA A 19 -12.12 -11.48 15.28
C ALA A 19 -12.81 -10.10 15.32
N TRP A 20 -13.41 -9.63 14.23
CA TRP A 20 -14.25 -8.42 14.23
C TRP A 20 -15.47 -8.53 15.18
N GLY A 21 -15.92 -9.75 15.47
CA GLY A 21 -17.05 -10.03 16.37
C GLY A 21 -16.63 -10.30 17.83
N ASP A 22 -15.34 -10.34 18.12
CA ASP A 22 -14.81 -10.65 19.46
C ASP A 22 -14.56 -9.40 20.32
N PRO A 23 -14.47 -9.52 21.65
CA PRO A 23 -14.00 -8.45 22.52
C PRO A 23 -12.52 -8.12 22.28
N TRP A 24 -12.20 -6.83 22.17
CA TRP A 24 -10.84 -6.31 22.13
C TRP A 24 -10.57 -5.40 23.33
N GLY A 25 -9.37 -5.51 23.91
CA GLY A 25 -8.80 -4.56 24.85
C GLY A 25 -7.82 -3.62 24.16
N TYR A 26 -7.44 -2.55 24.85
CA TYR A 26 -6.36 -1.68 24.40
C TYR A 26 -5.52 -1.18 25.57
N ILE A 27 -4.23 -0.94 25.32
CA ILE A 27 -3.29 -0.31 26.23
C ILE A 27 -2.60 0.82 25.48
N THR A 28 -2.68 2.04 26.00
CA THR A 28 -1.90 3.17 25.47
C THR A 28 -0.52 3.19 26.10
N ASN A 29 0.53 3.33 25.29
CA ASN A 29 1.90 3.41 25.73
C ASN A 29 2.56 4.69 25.21
N ARG A 30 3.28 5.38 26.08
CA ARG A 30 4.10 6.53 25.74
C ARG A 30 5.47 6.32 26.37
N THR A 31 6.35 5.69 25.59
CA THR A 31 7.72 5.35 26.02
C THR A 31 8.58 6.59 26.20
N ASP A 32 8.33 7.64 25.41
CA ASP A 32 9.04 8.91 25.43
C ASP A 32 8.15 10.04 24.82
N PRO A 33 8.56 11.32 24.89
CA PRO A 33 7.77 12.42 24.37
C PRO A 33 7.49 12.39 22.86
N ALA A 34 8.35 11.74 22.07
CA ALA A 34 8.34 11.68 20.62
C ALA A 34 7.66 10.43 20.05
N THR A 35 7.29 9.45 20.89
CA THR A 35 6.63 8.21 20.47
C THR A 35 5.30 8.02 21.20
N ALA A 36 4.22 7.80 20.46
CA ALA A 36 2.93 7.40 21.01
C ALA A 36 2.49 6.08 20.38
N SER A 37 2.02 5.14 21.19
CA SER A 37 1.61 3.81 20.74
C SER A 37 0.32 3.38 21.42
N VAL A 38 -0.47 2.57 20.71
CA VAL A 38 -1.57 1.80 21.29
C VAL A 38 -1.40 0.35 20.90
N THR A 39 -1.45 -0.54 21.89
CA THR A 39 -1.60 -1.98 21.67
C THR A 39 -3.07 -2.30 21.74
N VAL A 40 -3.66 -2.79 20.65
CA VAL A 40 -5.00 -3.41 20.66
C VAL A 40 -4.83 -4.93 20.71
N PHE A 41 -5.61 -5.61 21.54
CA PHE A 41 -5.40 -7.05 21.76
C PHE A 41 -6.69 -7.81 22.04
N MET A 42 -6.73 -9.07 21.64
CA MET A 42 -7.76 -10.02 22.05
C MET A 42 -7.37 -10.59 23.44
N PRO A 43 -8.24 -10.51 24.47
CA PRO A 43 -7.89 -10.81 25.87
C PRO A 43 -7.92 -12.31 26.22
N PHE A 44 -7.98 -13.19 25.23
CA PHE A 44 -8.13 -14.63 25.43
C PHE A 44 -6.80 -15.31 25.70
N GLU A 45 -6.79 -16.42 26.45
CA GLU A 45 -5.57 -17.19 26.76
C GLU A 45 -5.67 -18.66 26.34
N ASP A 46 -6.81 -19.09 25.80
CA ASP A 46 -7.14 -20.48 25.51
C ASP A 46 -7.28 -20.80 24.01
N HIS A 47 -7.10 -19.80 23.14
CA HIS A 47 -7.09 -19.95 21.68
C HIS A 47 -6.20 -18.90 21.01
N LEU A 48 -5.99 -19.07 19.70
CA LEU A 48 -5.21 -18.16 18.86
C LEU A 48 -5.72 -16.72 19.01
N ARG A 49 -4.79 -15.77 19.20
CA ARG A 49 -5.14 -14.37 19.45
C ARG A 49 -4.17 -13.43 18.73
N ALA A 50 -4.64 -12.21 18.46
CA ALA A 50 -3.82 -11.13 17.95
C ALA A 50 -3.57 -10.06 19.02
N GLU A 51 -2.36 -9.51 19.01
CA GLU A 51 -1.99 -8.25 19.65
C GLU A 51 -1.35 -7.37 18.57
N VAL A 52 -1.78 -6.12 18.43
CA VAL A 52 -1.31 -5.23 17.37
C VAL A 52 -0.89 -3.90 17.97
N ASP A 53 0.38 -3.55 17.81
CA ASP A 53 0.86 -2.22 18.16
C ASP A 53 0.72 -1.27 16.97
N VAL A 54 0.04 -0.14 17.19
CA VAL A 54 0.00 0.99 16.24
C VAL A 54 0.80 2.13 16.85
N THR A 55 1.86 2.55 16.17
CA THR A 55 2.81 3.54 16.70
C THR A 55 3.00 4.74 15.78
N LEU A 56 2.92 5.93 16.36
CA LEU A 56 3.20 7.22 15.74
C LEU A 56 4.51 7.79 16.31
N ARG A 57 5.31 8.40 15.44
CA ARG A 57 6.56 9.08 15.81
C ARG A 57 6.48 10.57 15.44
N SER A 58 7.00 11.42 16.31
CA SER A 58 7.01 12.87 16.10
C SER A 58 7.82 13.23 14.86
N GLY A 59 7.24 14.07 14.00
CA GLY A 59 7.88 14.52 12.76
C GLY A 59 7.83 13.49 11.61
N GLU A 60 7.15 12.36 11.80
CA GLU A 60 6.89 11.39 10.74
C GLU A 60 5.45 11.46 10.25
N ALA A 61 5.26 11.57 8.94
CA ALA A 61 3.95 11.36 8.31
C ALA A 61 3.74 9.86 8.02
N ALA A 62 3.76 9.05 9.07
CA ALA A 62 3.54 7.60 8.97
C ALA A 62 3.12 7.02 10.32
N PHE A 63 2.54 5.83 10.27
CA PHE A 63 2.39 4.97 11.43
C PHE A 63 2.95 3.58 11.13
N THR A 64 3.42 2.89 12.18
CA THR A 64 3.83 1.49 12.06
C THR A 64 2.79 0.60 12.69
N ILE A 65 2.43 -0.48 11.99
CA ILE A 65 1.63 -1.58 12.51
C ILE A 65 2.59 -2.74 12.79
N GLN A 66 2.55 -3.28 14.02
CA GLN A 66 3.32 -4.44 14.41
C GLN A 66 2.41 -5.50 15.06
N PRO A 67 1.93 -6.48 14.27
CA PRO A 67 1.13 -7.58 14.79
C PRO A 67 1.98 -8.61 15.53
N ARG A 68 1.37 -9.30 16.49
CA ARG A 68 1.81 -10.52 17.14
C ARG A 68 0.65 -11.49 17.13
N ILE A 69 0.81 -12.59 16.40
CA ILE A 69 -0.15 -13.69 16.40
C ILE A 69 0.36 -14.74 17.36
N VAL A 70 -0.39 -14.98 18.42
CA VAL A 70 0.02 -15.80 19.56
C VAL A 70 -0.85 -17.05 19.60
N ASN A 71 -0.22 -18.23 19.58
CA ASN A 71 -0.87 -19.49 19.88
C ASN A 71 -0.56 -19.91 21.33
N PRO A 72 -1.40 -19.55 22.32
CA PRO A 72 -1.15 -19.90 23.71
C PRO A 72 -1.51 -21.35 24.05
N THR A 73 -2.05 -22.12 23.10
CA THR A 73 -2.59 -23.46 23.34
C THR A 73 -1.50 -24.53 23.38
N ASP A 74 -1.88 -25.75 23.76
CA ASP A 74 -1.00 -26.92 23.79
C ASP A 74 -0.95 -27.69 22.45
N LYS A 75 -1.54 -27.13 21.39
CA LYS A 75 -1.63 -27.76 20.07
C LYS A 75 -1.20 -26.79 18.96
N PRO A 76 -0.66 -27.31 17.84
CA PRO A 76 -0.43 -26.49 16.66
C PRO A 76 -1.75 -26.00 16.05
N VAL A 77 -1.69 -24.87 15.33
CA VAL A 77 -2.83 -24.27 14.63
C VAL A 77 -2.42 -23.82 13.23
N ASP A 78 -3.24 -24.17 12.25
CA ASP A 78 -3.23 -23.54 10.93
C ASP A 78 -4.20 -22.37 10.93
N TYR A 79 -3.77 -21.23 10.43
CA TYR A 79 -4.53 -19.99 10.50
C TYR A 79 -4.26 -19.11 9.28
N GLN A 80 -5.11 -18.10 9.12
CA GLN A 80 -4.84 -16.96 8.27
C GLN A 80 -4.90 -15.69 9.11
N PHE A 81 -4.01 -14.75 8.78
CA PHE A 81 -4.08 -13.40 9.29
C PHE A 81 -3.87 -12.41 8.17
N TRP A 82 -4.81 -11.50 8.00
CA TRP A 82 -4.71 -10.39 7.06
C TRP A 82 -5.05 -9.06 7.72
N ILE A 83 -4.36 -8.02 7.29
CA ILE A 83 -4.67 -6.64 7.58
C ILE A 83 -5.42 -6.13 6.35
N ASN A 84 -6.67 -5.71 6.49
CA ASN A 84 -7.48 -5.17 5.40
C ASN A 84 -7.72 -3.67 5.62
N ALA A 85 -7.07 -2.82 4.81
CA ALA A 85 -7.29 -1.38 4.83
C ALA A 85 -8.35 -0.99 3.80
N MET A 86 -9.47 -0.42 4.27
CA MET A 86 -10.51 0.19 3.43
C MET A 86 -10.13 1.65 3.16
N LEU A 87 -9.89 1.98 1.90
CA LEU A 87 -9.24 3.23 1.49
C LEU A 87 -10.14 4.01 0.52
N ALA A 88 -10.34 5.29 0.83
CA ALA A 88 -10.95 6.28 -0.04
C ALA A 88 -10.11 7.57 0.03
N PRO A 89 -8.93 7.61 -0.62
CA PRO A 89 -8.02 8.76 -0.53
C PRO A 89 -8.67 10.05 -1.03
N GLY A 90 -8.34 11.16 -0.37
CA GLY A 90 -8.90 12.47 -0.70
C GLY A 90 -10.08 12.88 0.19
N PRO A 91 -10.55 14.13 0.05
CA PRO A 91 -11.55 14.73 0.94
C PRO A 91 -13.00 14.33 0.63
N ALA A 92 -13.22 13.47 -0.38
CA ALA A 92 -14.55 13.17 -0.89
C ALA A 92 -15.24 12.02 -0.15
N ASP A 93 -14.56 11.37 0.79
CA ASP A 93 -15.03 10.16 1.49
C ASP A 93 -15.55 9.07 0.51
N THR A 94 -14.98 9.03 -0.69
CA THR A 94 -15.27 8.07 -1.76
C THR A 94 -14.12 7.97 -2.74
N VAL A 95 -14.00 6.86 -3.46
CA VAL A 95 -13.01 6.67 -4.53
C VAL A 95 -13.45 7.26 -5.87
N GLY A 96 -12.49 7.76 -6.65
CA GLY A 96 -12.68 8.27 -8.01
C GLY A 96 -12.23 7.31 -9.12
N PRO A 97 -12.52 7.62 -10.39
CA PRO A 97 -12.11 6.79 -11.53
C PRO A 97 -10.60 6.83 -11.80
N GLU A 98 -9.90 7.83 -11.27
CA GLU A 98 -8.45 7.98 -11.40
C GLU A 98 -7.66 7.29 -10.30
N LEU A 99 -8.34 6.61 -9.35
CA LEU A 99 -7.68 5.75 -8.38
C LEU A 99 -6.93 4.62 -9.09
N ARG A 100 -5.67 4.45 -8.71
CA ARG A 100 -4.78 3.41 -9.18
C ARG A 100 -4.32 2.51 -8.05
N PHE A 101 -4.41 1.19 -8.24
CA PHE A 101 -3.73 0.22 -7.40
C PHE A 101 -2.24 0.16 -7.77
N LEU A 102 -1.37 0.26 -6.77
CA LEU A 102 0.08 0.29 -6.90
C LEU A 102 0.66 -1.05 -6.42
N PHE A 103 0.92 -1.96 -7.35
CA PHE A 103 1.53 -3.26 -7.08
C PHE A 103 2.74 -3.44 -8.00
N PRO A 104 3.96 -3.55 -7.45
CA PRO A 104 5.19 -3.64 -8.25
C PRO A 104 5.40 -5.06 -8.81
N THR A 105 4.45 -5.53 -9.62
CA THR A 105 4.45 -6.84 -10.26
C THR A 105 4.04 -6.72 -11.73
N ASP A 106 4.43 -7.69 -12.55
CA ASP A 106 3.97 -7.84 -13.93
C ASP A 106 2.76 -8.79 -14.06
N GLN A 107 2.38 -9.47 -12.97
CA GLN A 107 1.24 -10.37 -12.92
C GLN A 107 0.57 -10.41 -11.56
N VAL A 108 -0.74 -10.62 -11.59
CA VAL A 108 -1.57 -10.90 -10.42
C VAL A 108 -2.34 -12.22 -10.61
N THR A 109 -2.83 -12.79 -9.52
CA THR A 109 -3.72 -13.96 -9.55
C THR A 109 -5.13 -13.52 -9.23
N VAL A 110 -6.11 -13.83 -10.10
CA VAL A 110 -7.51 -13.47 -9.87
C VAL A 110 -8.07 -14.24 -8.68
N HIS A 111 -8.58 -13.51 -7.69
CA HIS A 111 -9.26 -14.05 -6.51
C HIS A 111 -10.77 -14.13 -6.72
N SER A 112 -11.37 -13.06 -7.23
CA SER A 112 -12.81 -12.93 -7.46
C SER A 112 -13.06 -11.93 -8.59
N ARG A 113 -14.16 -12.09 -9.33
CA ARG A 113 -14.53 -11.21 -10.44
C ARG A 113 -16.03 -11.18 -10.67
N GLY A 114 -16.57 -10.03 -11.09
CA GLY A 114 -17.88 -9.95 -11.75
C GLY A 114 -17.75 -10.13 -13.26
N ASP A 115 -16.77 -9.45 -13.87
CA ASP A 115 -16.55 -9.45 -15.31
C ASP A 115 -16.09 -10.83 -15.84
N GLU A 116 -16.97 -11.53 -16.56
CA GLU A 116 -16.67 -12.86 -17.13
C GLU A 116 -15.63 -12.89 -18.24
N THR A 117 -15.20 -11.74 -18.74
CA THR A 117 -14.11 -11.66 -19.72
C THR A 117 -12.73 -11.79 -19.08
N LEU A 118 -12.61 -11.55 -17.77
CA LEU A 118 -11.37 -11.72 -17.02
C LEU A 118 -11.07 -13.20 -16.72
N PRO A 119 -9.79 -13.57 -16.51
CA PRO A 119 -9.40 -14.92 -16.14
C PRO A 119 -10.18 -15.46 -14.92
N GLU A 120 -10.43 -16.77 -14.88
CA GLU A 120 -11.12 -17.41 -13.75
C GLU A 120 -10.30 -17.33 -12.45
N GLN A 121 -10.95 -17.60 -11.31
CA GLN A 121 -10.29 -17.69 -10.02
C GLN A 121 -9.04 -18.59 -10.07
N GLN A 122 -7.96 -18.19 -9.38
CA GLN A 122 -6.62 -18.81 -9.40
C GLN A 122 -5.86 -18.70 -10.73
N SER A 123 -6.41 -18.06 -11.75
CA SER A 123 -5.69 -17.80 -13.00
C SER A 123 -4.89 -16.51 -12.94
N ALA A 124 -3.81 -16.47 -13.73
CA ALA A 124 -2.97 -15.28 -13.85
C ALA A 124 -3.62 -14.22 -14.75
N LEU A 125 -3.45 -12.96 -14.39
CA LEU A 125 -3.79 -11.78 -15.19
C LEU A 125 -2.51 -10.94 -15.36
N PRO A 126 -2.12 -10.59 -16.60
CA PRO A 126 -1.06 -9.60 -16.84
C PRO A 126 -1.37 -8.28 -16.12
N TRP A 127 -0.37 -7.70 -15.46
CA TRP A 127 -0.53 -6.51 -14.64
C TRP A 127 0.51 -5.44 -14.99
N PRO A 128 0.16 -4.15 -14.97
CA PRO A 128 -1.20 -3.61 -14.80
C PRO A 128 -2.03 -3.65 -16.09
N VAL A 129 -1.43 -3.93 -17.25
CA VAL A 129 -2.12 -3.87 -18.54
C VAL A 129 -2.39 -5.26 -19.10
N ASP A 130 -3.65 -5.54 -19.42
CA ASP A 130 -4.07 -6.72 -20.18
C ASP A 130 -4.94 -6.29 -21.37
N ASN A 131 -4.65 -6.83 -22.56
CA ASN A 131 -5.34 -6.50 -23.82
C ASN A 131 -5.49 -4.99 -24.10
N GLY A 132 -4.52 -4.18 -23.67
CA GLY A 132 -4.51 -2.72 -23.84
C GLY A 132 -5.35 -1.94 -22.83
N VAL A 133 -5.97 -2.63 -21.86
CA VAL A 133 -6.70 -2.02 -20.73
C VAL A 133 -5.80 -2.03 -19.52
N ASP A 134 -5.66 -0.86 -18.90
CA ASP A 134 -4.90 -0.68 -17.66
C ASP A 134 -5.80 -0.96 -16.45
N TYR A 135 -5.69 -2.17 -15.89
CA TYR A 135 -6.46 -2.61 -14.73
C TYR A 135 -5.95 -2.06 -13.40
N SER A 136 -4.82 -1.34 -13.37
CA SER A 136 -4.47 -0.59 -12.15
C SER A 136 -5.48 0.51 -11.88
N ARG A 137 -6.06 1.12 -12.92
CA ARG A 137 -6.99 2.27 -12.83
C ARG A 137 -8.44 1.80 -12.64
N LEU A 138 -9.04 2.16 -11.51
CA LEU A 138 -10.40 1.76 -11.13
C LEU A 138 -11.46 2.17 -12.18
N GLY A 139 -11.32 3.34 -12.79
CA GLY A 139 -12.24 3.81 -13.82
C GLY A 139 -12.30 2.98 -15.10
N ASN A 140 -11.39 2.01 -15.27
CA ASN A 140 -11.42 1.04 -16.36
C ASN A 140 -12.21 -0.24 -16.01
N TRP A 141 -12.69 -0.38 -14.78
CA TRP A 141 -13.34 -1.60 -14.32
C TRP A 141 -14.83 -1.60 -14.67
N GLY A 142 -15.32 -2.75 -15.15
CA GLY A 142 -16.74 -3.03 -15.25
C GLY A 142 -17.33 -3.23 -13.86
N GLU A 143 -17.19 -4.46 -13.40
CA GLU A 143 -17.66 -5.00 -12.14
C GLU A 143 -16.51 -5.15 -11.13
N TRP A 144 -16.76 -5.79 -9.98
CA TRP A 144 -15.74 -6.01 -8.95
C TRP A 144 -14.62 -6.92 -9.43
N LEU A 145 -13.43 -6.71 -8.88
CA LEU A 145 -12.26 -7.55 -9.08
C LEU A 145 -11.45 -7.60 -7.78
N GLY A 146 -11.13 -8.82 -7.35
CA GLY A 146 -10.15 -9.11 -6.30
C GLY A 146 -8.97 -9.86 -6.88
N PHE A 147 -7.75 -9.52 -6.46
CA PHE A 147 -6.53 -10.13 -6.99
C PHE A 147 -5.41 -10.16 -5.94
N PHE A 148 -4.50 -11.13 -6.06
CA PHE A 148 -3.27 -11.21 -5.27
C PHE A 148 -2.03 -10.93 -6.14
N GLU A 149 -1.01 -10.33 -5.56
CA GLU A 149 0.32 -10.28 -6.19
C GLU A 149 0.84 -11.71 -6.47
N ARG A 150 1.39 -11.95 -7.66
CA ARG A 150 1.78 -13.30 -8.11
C ARG A 150 3.30 -13.46 -8.20
N PRO A 151 3.88 -14.60 -7.78
CA PRO A 151 3.28 -15.70 -7.00
C PRO A 151 3.04 -15.38 -5.52
N ALA A 152 3.64 -14.30 -5.02
CA ALA A 152 3.50 -13.76 -3.68
C ALA A 152 3.92 -12.28 -3.73
N ALA A 153 3.84 -11.56 -2.62
CA ALA A 153 4.36 -10.21 -2.52
C ALA A 153 5.89 -10.17 -2.68
N HIS A 154 6.39 -9.25 -3.51
CA HIS A 154 7.84 -9.08 -3.75
C HIS A 154 8.40 -7.78 -3.15
N GLY A 155 7.53 -6.81 -2.83
CA GLY A 155 7.88 -5.58 -2.14
C GLY A 155 8.67 -4.55 -2.98
N PRO A 156 9.20 -3.50 -2.34
CA PRO A 156 9.09 -3.20 -0.91
C PRO A 156 7.77 -2.54 -0.50
N PHE A 157 6.87 -2.25 -1.46
CA PHE A 157 5.64 -1.53 -1.18
C PHE A 157 4.44 -2.04 -1.98
N THR A 158 3.24 -1.73 -1.49
CA THR A 158 1.99 -1.73 -2.24
C THR A 158 1.19 -0.49 -1.83
N GLY A 159 0.17 -0.11 -2.59
CA GLY A 159 -0.62 1.07 -2.23
C GLY A 159 -1.77 1.36 -3.18
N VAL A 160 -2.38 2.51 -2.97
CA VAL A 160 -3.32 3.13 -3.90
C VAL A 160 -3.02 4.61 -4.01
N TYR A 161 -3.30 5.21 -5.18
CA TYR A 161 -3.18 6.64 -5.40
C TYR A 161 -4.30 7.12 -6.32
N ASP A 162 -5.06 8.13 -5.90
CA ASP A 162 -6.05 8.79 -6.75
C ASP A 162 -5.42 10.03 -7.38
N GLY A 163 -5.22 9.97 -8.70
CA GLY A 163 -4.60 11.08 -9.44
C GLY A 163 -5.47 12.34 -9.54
N ALA A 164 -6.77 12.25 -9.30
CA ALA A 164 -7.66 13.41 -9.26
C ALA A 164 -7.69 14.06 -7.87
N ALA A 165 -7.65 13.27 -6.80
CA ALA A 165 -7.49 13.78 -5.44
C ALA A 165 -6.04 14.20 -5.13
N ASP A 166 -5.08 13.69 -5.91
CA ASP A 166 -3.64 13.82 -5.69
C ASP A 166 -3.21 13.32 -4.30
N GLU A 167 -3.82 12.21 -3.88
CA GLU A 167 -3.67 11.60 -2.55
C GLU A 167 -3.75 10.06 -2.63
N GLY A 168 -3.06 9.38 -1.74
CA GLY A 168 -2.99 7.93 -1.68
C GLY A 168 -2.52 7.42 -0.33
N MET A 169 -2.41 6.09 -0.24
CA MET A 169 -1.89 5.39 0.92
C MET A 169 -0.89 4.34 0.45
N VAL A 170 0.26 4.28 1.10
CA VAL A 170 1.33 3.33 0.82
C VAL A 170 1.56 2.44 2.03
N ARG A 171 1.69 1.15 1.79
CA ARG A 171 2.18 0.12 2.71
C ARG A 171 3.60 -0.28 2.31
N VAL A 172 4.55 -0.17 3.23
CA VAL A 172 5.93 -0.66 3.09
C VAL A 172 6.17 -1.80 4.06
N PHE A 173 6.68 -2.92 3.57
CA PHE A 173 6.74 -4.17 4.31
C PHE A 173 7.92 -5.06 3.88
N SER A 174 8.24 -6.06 4.69
CA SER A 174 9.16 -7.13 4.32
C SER A 174 8.37 -8.28 3.69
N PRO A 175 8.58 -8.62 2.40
CA PRO A 175 7.87 -9.73 1.74
C PRO A 175 8.22 -11.09 2.36
N ALA A 176 9.39 -11.21 3.01
CA ALA A 176 9.76 -12.42 3.73
C ALA A 176 8.94 -12.65 5.01
N ALA A 177 8.36 -11.58 5.57
CA ALA A 177 7.56 -11.64 6.79
C ALA A 177 6.04 -11.54 6.52
N ALA A 178 5.64 -10.83 5.47
CA ALA A 178 4.24 -10.70 5.08
C ALA A 178 4.13 -10.90 3.55
N PRO A 179 4.12 -12.15 3.08
CA PRO A 179 4.14 -12.48 1.66
C PRO A 179 2.79 -12.25 0.95
N GLY A 180 1.75 -11.82 1.68
CA GLY A 180 0.44 -11.52 1.11
C GLY A 180 0.27 -10.05 0.74
N SER A 181 -0.16 -9.81 -0.50
CA SER A 181 -0.61 -8.51 -1.01
C SER A 181 -1.84 -8.73 -1.89
N LYS A 182 -2.98 -8.14 -1.52
CA LYS A 182 -4.26 -8.27 -2.27
C LYS A 182 -4.86 -6.89 -2.54
N GLY A 183 -5.35 -6.69 -3.76
CA GLY A 183 -6.24 -5.57 -4.08
C GLY A 183 -7.67 -6.07 -4.22
N PHE A 184 -8.64 -5.27 -3.79
CA PHE A 184 -10.04 -5.48 -4.15
C PHE A 184 -10.73 -4.15 -4.41
N GLY A 185 -11.50 -4.09 -5.48
CA GLY A 185 -12.32 -2.92 -5.83
C GLY A 185 -13.72 -3.37 -6.21
N LEU A 186 -14.69 -2.51 -5.89
CA LEU A 186 -16.12 -2.77 -6.03
C LEU A 186 -16.62 -2.75 -7.49
N GLY A 187 -15.78 -2.31 -8.43
CA GLY A 187 -16.13 -2.01 -9.81
C GLY A 187 -16.35 -0.51 -10.04
N TRP A 188 -16.65 -0.12 -11.29
CA TRP A 188 -16.89 1.30 -11.62
C TRP A 188 -18.11 1.51 -12.52
N SER A 189 -18.17 0.88 -13.69
CA SER A 189 -19.30 1.08 -14.61
C SER A 189 -20.52 0.22 -14.30
N ASP A 190 -20.33 -0.91 -13.61
CA ASP A 190 -21.37 -1.76 -13.04
C ASP A 190 -20.91 -2.30 -11.66
N PRO A 191 -20.74 -1.43 -10.64
CA PRO A 191 -20.17 -1.83 -9.37
C PRO A 191 -21.16 -2.66 -8.54
N LEU A 192 -20.65 -3.33 -7.50
CA LEU A 192 -21.47 -3.93 -6.45
C LEU A 192 -22.47 -2.90 -5.90
N ASP A 193 -23.69 -3.36 -5.58
CA ASP A 193 -24.73 -2.50 -5.03
C ASP A 193 -24.27 -1.87 -3.70
N PRO A 194 -24.17 -0.53 -3.60
CA PRO A 194 -23.75 0.13 -2.36
C PRO A 194 -24.60 -0.23 -1.15
N ALA A 195 -25.87 -0.61 -1.34
CA ALA A 195 -26.75 -1.05 -0.26
C ALA A 195 -26.24 -2.32 0.48
N LEU A 196 -25.24 -3.02 -0.07
CA LEU A 196 -24.60 -4.16 0.57
C LEU A 196 -23.62 -3.76 1.68
N TYR A 197 -23.07 -2.54 1.66
CA TYR A 197 -21.96 -2.15 2.53
C TYR A 197 -22.02 -0.71 3.07
N THR A 198 -22.90 0.15 2.56
CA THR A 198 -23.02 1.54 3.03
C THR A 198 -24.48 2.03 3.01
N ASP A 199 -24.78 3.08 3.77
CA ASP A 199 -26.08 3.75 3.82
C ASP A 199 -26.10 5.11 3.08
N ASP A 200 -24.95 5.63 2.64
CA ASP A 200 -24.81 6.93 1.97
C ASP A 200 -24.26 6.85 0.53
N ARG A 201 -23.99 5.64 0.05
CA ARG A 201 -23.40 5.34 -1.28
C ARG A 201 -21.94 5.73 -1.45
N SER A 202 -21.21 6.02 -0.36
CA SER A 202 -19.74 6.05 -0.36
C SER A 202 -19.16 4.77 -0.94
N ALA A 203 -17.94 4.84 -1.48
CA ALA A 203 -17.23 3.70 -2.02
C ALA A 203 -15.76 3.73 -1.60
N TYR A 204 -15.18 2.55 -1.44
CA TYR A 204 -13.79 2.37 -1.07
C TYR A 204 -13.14 1.28 -1.93
N VAL A 205 -11.82 1.22 -1.89
CA VAL A 205 -11.06 0.05 -2.32
C VAL A 205 -10.40 -0.59 -1.12
N GLU A 206 -10.04 -1.86 -1.24
CA GLU A 206 -9.37 -2.60 -0.19
C GLU A 206 -7.93 -2.93 -0.58
N LEU A 207 -7.03 -2.71 0.36
CA LEU A 207 -5.65 -3.17 0.29
C LEU A 207 -5.40 -4.15 1.42
N HIS A 208 -5.18 -5.43 1.10
CA HIS A 208 -4.92 -6.46 2.11
C HIS A 208 -3.44 -6.86 2.17
N ALA A 209 -3.02 -7.20 3.37
CA ALA A 209 -1.65 -7.52 3.74
C ALA A 209 -1.61 -8.77 4.63
N GLY A 210 -0.97 -9.85 4.16
CA GLY A 210 -1.14 -11.19 4.76
C GLY A 210 0.14 -11.89 5.16
N VAL A 211 0.04 -12.78 6.15
CA VAL A 211 1.10 -13.74 6.53
C VAL A 211 1.23 -14.92 5.57
N SER A 212 0.33 -15.03 4.60
CA SER A 212 0.31 -16.06 3.57
C SER A 212 0.17 -15.41 2.18
N PRO A 213 0.69 -16.03 1.10
CA PRO A 213 0.64 -15.43 -0.24
C PRO A 213 -0.77 -15.11 -0.74
N THR A 214 -1.72 -16.02 -0.48
CA THR A 214 -3.11 -15.90 -0.93
C THR A 214 -4.10 -16.38 0.15
N PHE A 215 -5.40 -16.19 -0.10
CA PHE A 215 -6.47 -16.74 0.76
C PHE A 215 -6.62 -18.26 0.66
N TRP A 216 -5.95 -18.91 -0.29
CA TRP A 216 -5.93 -20.38 -0.44
C TRP A 216 -4.82 -21.03 0.41
N ASP A 217 -3.91 -20.23 0.93
CA ASP A 217 -2.80 -20.65 1.77
C ASP A 217 -3.14 -20.44 3.26
N GLN A 218 -2.47 -21.19 4.13
CA GLN A 218 -2.53 -20.98 5.58
C GLN A 218 -1.12 -20.87 6.14
N ALA A 219 -0.97 -20.02 7.16
CA ALA A 219 0.20 -20.00 8.02
C ALA A 219 0.03 -21.06 9.13
N HIS A 220 1.15 -21.42 9.74
CA HIS A 220 1.22 -22.42 10.79
C HIS A 220 1.89 -21.83 12.03
N LEU A 221 1.38 -22.16 13.21
CA LEU A 221 2.02 -21.88 14.49
C LEU A 221 2.01 -23.13 15.37
N GLU A 222 3.17 -23.50 15.89
CA GLU A 222 3.29 -24.54 16.90
C GLU A 222 2.66 -24.10 18.24
N ALA A 223 2.48 -25.07 19.15
CA ALA A 223 1.99 -24.81 20.50
C ALA A 223 2.93 -23.83 21.24
N GLY A 224 2.37 -22.75 21.79
CA GLY A 224 3.12 -21.70 22.50
C GLY A 224 3.89 -20.74 21.60
N GLU A 225 3.82 -20.87 20.27
CA GLU A 225 4.56 -20.03 19.34
C GLU A 225 3.89 -18.65 19.15
N THR A 226 4.71 -17.65 18.81
CA THR A 226 4.26 -16.31 18.42
C THR A 226 4.95 -15.90 17.12
N TYR A 227 4.16 -15.45 16.14
CA TYR A 227 4.68 -14.83 14.92
C TYR A 227 4.50 -13.32 14.98
N THR A 228 5.51 -12.55 14.56
CA THR A 228 5.46 -11.09 14.57
C THR A 228 6.25 -10.49 13.41
N TRP A 229 5.76 -9.39 12.87
CA TRP A 229 6.41 -8.58 11.85
C TRP A 229 5.99 -7.12 12.04
N GLN A 230 6.62 -6.24 11.28
CA GLN A 230 6.29 -4.82 11.27
C GLN A 230 6.12 -4.34 9.83
N GLU A 231 5.14 -3.48 9.62
CA GLU A 231 4.95 -2.75 8.37
C GLU A 231 4.68 -1.27 8.65
N THR A 232 5.03 -0.42 7.68
CA THR A 232 4.86 1.03 7.77
C THR A 232 3.81 1.46 6.78
N TRP A 233 2.85 2.26 7.25
CA TRP A 233 1.79 2.82 6.43
C TRP A 233 1.90 4.34 6.46
N PHE A 234 1.77 4.98 5.30
CA PHE A 234 1.79 6.43 5.22
C PHE A 234 0.89 6.97 4.11
N PRO A 235 0.20 8.11 4.37
CA PRO A 235 -0.44 8.84 3.30
C PRO A 235 0.64 9.46 2.41
N VAL A 236 0.34 9.57 1.13
CA VAL A 236 1.17 10.27 0.15
C VAL A 236 0.27 11.22 -0.62
N ALA A 237 0.70 12.47 -0.80
CA ALA A 237 -0.11 13.48 -1.48
C ALA A 237 0.77 14.51 -2.18
N GLY A 238 0.22 15.22 -3.16
CA GLY A 238 0.89 16.38 -3.75
C GLY A 238 2.04 16.06 -4.70
N ILE A 239 2.20 14.79 -5.11
CA ILE A 239 3.34 14.35 -5.95
C ILE A 239 2.93 13.80 -7.32
N GLY A 240 1.65 13.82 -7.67
CA GLY A 240 1.11 13.43 -8.98
C GLY A 240 1.01 11.93 -9.26
N GLY A 241 1.54 11.07 -8.40
CA GLY A 241 1.54 9.62 -8.54
C GLY A 241 2.59 8.94 -7.66
N VAL A 242 2.83 7.64 -7.86
CA VAL A 242 3.88 6.90 -7.15
C VAL A 242 4.51 5.89 -8.11
N SER A 243 5.81 6.02 -8.36
CA SER A 243 6.61 5.07 -9.15
C SER A 243 7.32 4.06 -8.24
N THR A 244 7.77 4.49 -7.06
CA THR A 244 8.33 3.63 -6.02
C THR A 244 8.10 4.23 -4.63
N ALA A 245 8.17 3.39 -3.60
CA ALA A 245 8.16 3.84 -2.21
C ALA A 245 8.95 2.88 -1.32
N ASP A 246 9.49 3.41 -0.24
CA ASP A 246 10.24 2.65 0.76
C ASP A 246 10.08 3.25 2.17
N GLY A 247 10.92 2.79 3.09
CA GLY A 247 10.94 3.28 4.46
C GLY A 247 11.24 4.78 4.59
N ASN A 248 11.66 5.51 3.57
CA ASN A 248 11.94 6.96 3.65
C ASN A 248 10.85 7.82 3.02
N GLY A 249 10.06 7.28 2.08
CA GLY A 249 9.02 8.04 1.40
C GLY A 249 8.62 7.45 0.04
N ALA A 250 8.07 8.30 -0.82
CA ALA A 250 7.63 7.93 -2.15
C ALA A 250 8.25 8.85 -3.23
N VAL A 251 8.48 8.28 -4.40
CA VAL A 251 8.99 8.98 -5.58
C VAL A 251 8.04 8.77 -6.73
N TYR A 252 7.76 9.83 -7.47
CA TYR A 252 7.11 9.81 -8.77
C TYR A 252 8.07 10.32 -9.83
N LEU A 253 8.27 9.52 -10.87
CA LEU A 253 9.02 9.91 -12.06
C LEU A 253 8.33 9.31 -13.26
N THR A 254 7.89 10.16 -14.18
CA THR A 254 7.21 9.72 -15.41
C THR A 254 7.45 10.71 -16.55
N PRO A 255 7.39 10.28 -17.83
CA PRO A 255 7.35 11.21 -18.94
C PRO A 255 6.10 12.10 -18.85
N ALA A 256 6.28 13.38 -19.14
CA ALA A 256 5.21 14.37 -19.20
C ALA A 256 5.31 15.19 -20.50
N ALA A 257 4.27 15.96 -20.82
CA ALA A 257 4.33 16.86 -21.96
C ALA A 257 5.47 17.88 -21.77
N GLY A 258 6.50 17.81 -22.62
CA GLY A 258 7.64 18.73 -22.60
C GLY A 258 8.80 18.33 -21.67
N GLY A 259 8.74 17.19 -20.98
CA GLY A 259 9.84 16.75 -20.12
C GLY A 259 9.50 15.59 -19.19
N LEU A 260 9.97 15.67 -17.94
CA LEU A 260 9.76 14.65 -16.90
C LEU A 260 8.98 15.26 -15.73
N ALA A 261 7.87 14.63 -15.32
CA ALA A 261 7.23 14.95 -14.05
C ALA A 261 8.00 14.26 -12.93
N VAL A 262 8.41 15.03 -11.93
CA VAL A 262 9.17 14.58 -10.76
C VAL A 262 8.38 14.96 -9.52
N GLY A 263 8.09 13.97 -8.68
CA GLY A 263 7.45 14.13 -7.39
C GLY A 263 8.25 13.44 -6.29
N LEU A 264 8.46 14.10 -5.14
CA LEU A 264 9.17 13.54 -3.99
C LEU A 264 8.38 13.80 -2.72
N PHE A 265 8.00 12.72 -2.03
CA PHE A 265 7.31 12.77 -0.74
C PHE A 265 8.18 12.12 0.33
N PRO A 266 9.00 12.88 1.09
CA PRO A 266 9.71 12.33 2.23
C PRO A 266 8.76 12.18 3.42
N ARG A 267 8.89 11.13 4.23
CA ARG A 267 8.07 10.94 5.45
C ARG A 267 8.51 11.81 6.63
N GLN A 268 9.69 12.41 6.54
CA GLN A 268 10.28 13.30 7.55
C GLN A 268 10.82 14.56 6.85
N PRO A 269 11.04 15.67 7.59
CA PRO A 269 11.70 16.84 7.03
C PRO A 269 13.11 16.52 6.52
N VAL A 270 13.40 16.93 5.29
CA VAL A 270 14.70 16.78 4.62
C VAL A 270 15.15 18.15 4.15
N ASN A 271 16.33 18.57 4.60
CA ASN A 271 17.09 19.60 3.91
C ASN A 271 18.18 18.88 3.13
N GLY A 272 18.40 19.24 1.87
CA GLY A 272 19.37 18.53 1.07
C GLY A 272 19.37 18.96 -0.39
N ARG A 273 19.78 18.05 -1.27
CA ARG A 273 19.93 18.33 -2.70
C ARG A 273 19.21 17.28 -3.53
N MET A 274 18.34 17.73 -4.43
CA MET A 274 17.72 16.89 -5.45
C MET A 274 18.58 16.93 -6.73
N VAL A 275 18.75 15.78 -7.38
CA VAL A 275 19.40 15.65 -8.68
C VAL A 275 18.54 14.79 -9.60
N LEU A 276 18.23 15.31 -10.79
CA LEU A 276 17.58 14.61 -11.89
C LEU A 276 18.57 14.46 -13.04
N THR A 277 18.76 13.24 -13.54
CA THR A 277 19.64 12.95 -14.68
C THR A 277 18.92 12.17 -15.78
N VAL A 278 19.44 12.25 -17.01
CA VAL A 278 19.12 11.37 -18.14
C VAL A 278 20.42 10.92 -18.81
N ASP A 279 20.65 9.60 -18.91
CA ASP A 279 21.88 8.98 -19.46
C ASP A 279 23.16 9.66 -18.95
N ASP A 280 23.24 9.87 -17.63
CA ASP A 280 24.33 10.55 -16.90
C ASP A 280 24.45 12.08 -17.11
N GLY A 281 23.60 12.68 -17.93
CA GLY A 281 23.48 14.13 -18.07
C GLY A 281 22.59 14.74 -16.98
N GLU A 282 23.09 15.71 -16.22
CA GLU A 282 22.30 16.47 -15.24
C GLU A 282 21.27 17.36 -15.95
N LEU A 283 19.98 17.14 -15.66
CA LEU A 283 18.88 17.99 -16.11
C LEU A 283 18.52 19.06 -15.07
N LEU A 284 18.56 18.68 -13.80
CA LEU A 284 18.26 19.57 -12.68
C LEU A 284 19.09 19.14 -11.48
N ALA A 285 19.68 20.12 -10.79
CA ALA A 285 20.20 19.93 -9.45
C ALA A 285 19.90 21.16 -8.61
N GLU A 286 19.21 20.98 -7.51
CA GLU A 286 18.76 22.07 -6.65
C GLU A 286 18.82 21.69 -5.17
N ASP A 287 19.16 22.68 -4.34
CA ASP A 287 19.03 22.56 -2.90
C ASP A 287 17.55 22.72 -2.53
N VAL A 288 17.02 21.78 -1.76
CA VAL A 288 15.61 21.68 -1.41
C VAL A 288 15.42 21.53 0.09
N THR A 289 14.31 22.07 0.58
CA THR A 289 13.78 21.82 1.93
C THR A 289 12.39 21.25 1.74
N LEU A 290 12.25 19.96 2.04
CA LEU A 290 11.02 19.21 1.85
C LEU A 290 10.55 18.68 3.20
N ASP A 291 9.24 18.58 3.38
CA ASP A 291 8.63 17.84 4.49
C ASP A 291 7.29 17.23 4.01
N PRO A 292 6.66 16.33 4.78
CA PRO A 292 5.41 15.71 4.32
C PRO A 292 4.26 16.68 4.01
N ALA A 293 4.26 17.88 4.60
CA ALA A 293 3.27 18.93 4.33
C ALA A 293 3.66 19.83 3.16
N GLN A 294 4.93 19.79 2.74
CA GLN A 294 5.48 20.49 1.58
C GLN A 294 6.30 19.51 0.72
N PRO A 295 5.64 18.54 0.06
CA PRO A 295 6.32 17.65 -0.87
C PRO A 295 6.79 18.41 -2.12
N PHE A 296 7.68 17.80 -2.88
CA PHE A 296 8.13 18.36 -4.16
C PHE A 296 7.29 17.83 -5.31
N TYR A 297 6.88 18.72 -6.22
CA TYR A 297 6.38 18.33 -7.53
C TYR A 297 6.74 19.36 -8.59
N GLN A 298 7.32 18.90 -9.70
CA GLN A 298 7.60 19.76 -10.85
C GLN A 298 7.66 18.94 -12.15
N VAL A 299 7.20 19.55 -13.25
CA VAL A 299 7.56 19.09 -14.60
C VAL A 299 8.86 19.79 -15.01
N VAL A 300 9.94 19.02 -15.09
CA VAL A 300 11.26 19.50 -15.52
C VAL A 300 11.34 19.40 -17.03
N GLU A 301 11.49 20.54 -17.71
CA GLU A 301 11.60 20.59 -19.16
C GLU A 301 12.84 19.80 -19.63
N ALA A 302 12.63 18.92 -20.61
CA ALA A 302 13.71 18.14 -21.20
C ALA A 302 13.42 17.90 -22.68
N ALA A 303 14.27 18.47 -23.54
CA ALA A 303 14.19 18.27 -24.98
C ALA A 303 14.93 17.01 -25.40
N GLY A 304 14.39 16.30 -26.40
CA GLY A 304 15.08 15.17 -27.02
C GLY A 304 15.06 13.87 -26.22
N LEU A 305 14.14 13.73 -25.26
CA LEU A 305 13.88 12.44 -24.60
C LEU A 305 13.49 11.37 -25.62
N ALA A 306 14.10 10.19 -25.50
CA ALA A 306 13.90 9.05 -26.39
C ALA A 306 13.69 7.75 -25.60
N ALA A 307 12.98 6.80 -26.20
CA ALA A 307 12.77 5.48 -25.63
C ALA A 307 14.10 4.77 -25.36
N GLY A 308 14.19 4.09 -24.21
CA GLY A 308 15.37 3.34 -23.78
C GLY A 308 16.43 4.15 -23.00
N GLN A 309 16.30 5.47 -22.92
CA GLN A 309 17.15 6.28 -22.04
C GLN A 309 16.82 6.02 -20.57
N ARG A 310 17.81 6.15 -19.68
CA ARG A 310 17.62 6.05 -18.24
C ARG A 310 17.48 7.44 -17.64
N ALA A 311 16.31 7.75 -17.09
CA ALA A 311 16.10 8.88 -16.20
C ALA A 311 16.28 8.45 -14.74
N SER A 312 16.92 9.28 -13.92
CA SER A 312 17.13 8.98 -12.50
C SER A 312 16.88 10.22 -11.67
N VAL A 313 16.13 10.08 -10.57
CA VAL A 313 15.97 11.13 -9.56
C VAL A 313 16.53 10.65 -8.24
N THR A 314 17.34 11.48 -7.58
CA THR A 314 17.88 11.20 -6.26
C THR A 314 17.73 12.42 -5.37
N LEU A 315 17.20 12.22 -4.16
CA LEU A 315 17.21 13.20 -3.06
C LEU A 315 18.31 12.79 -2.07
N PHE A 316 19.28 13.68 -1.86
CA PHE A 316 20.30 13.54 -0.83
C PHE A 316 19.98 14.41 0.37
N ASP A 317 20.37 14.01 1.57
CA ASP A 317 20.37 14.87 2.76
C ASP A 317 21.60 15.81 2.80
N GLN A 318 21.72 16.63 3.86
CA GLN A 318 22.87 17.54 4.06
C GLN A 318 24.21 16.82 4.21
N ASP A 319 24.23 15.56 4.62
CA ASP A 319 25.44 14.75 4.78
C ASP A 319 25.82 14.02 3.48
N GLY A 320 24.99 14.15 2.44
CA GLY A 320 25.16 13.51 1.14
C GLY A 320 24.67 12.06 1.08
N SER A 321 23.90 11.62 2.08
CA SER A 321 23.28 10.30 2.06
C SER A 321 22.01 10.31 1.22
N THR A 322 21.77 9.26 0.44
CA THR A 322 20.54 9.11 -0.33
C THR A 322 19.34 8.87 0.59
N VAL A 323 18.32 9.73 0.47
CA VAL A 323 17.04 9.59 1.16
C VAL A 323 16.02 8.91 0.27
N LEU A 324 15.85 9.40 -0.96
CA LEU A 324 14.93 8.84 -1.96
C LEU A 324 15.66 8.68 -3.29
N HIS A 325 15.33 7.62 -4.02
CA HIS A 325 15.92 7.36 -5.32
C HIS A 325 14.99 6.52 -6.20
N TYR A 326 14.99 6.81 -7.50
CA TYR A 326 14.32 5.96 -8.48
C TYR A 326 14.96 6.10 -9.86
N ASP A 327 15.07 4.96 -10.55
CA ASP A 327 15.47 4.87 -11.95
C ASP A 327 14.27 4.49 -12.82
N LEU A 328 14.09 5.22 -13.92
CA LEU A 328 13.09 4.96 -14.94
C LEU A 328 13.79 4.71 -16.28
N ILE A 329 13.43 3.62 -16.96
CA ILE A 329 13.73 3.46 -18.39
C ILE A 329 12.57 4.05 -19.17
N LEU A 330 12.86 5.03 -20.03
CA LEU A 330 11.83 5.70 -20.81
C LEU A 330 11.16 4.71 -21.80
N PRO A 331 9.82 4.64 -21.82
CA PRO A 331 9.07 3.65 -22.59
C PRO A 331 9.10 3.88 -24.11
#